data_AF-V5YN17-F1
#
_entry.id   AF-V5YN17-F1
#
_cell.length_a   1.000
_cell.length_b   1.000
_cell.length_c   1.000
_cell.angle_alpha   90.00
_cell.angle_beta   90.00
_cell.angle_gamma   90.00
#
_symmetry.space_group_name_H-M   'P 1'
#
loop_
_entity.id
_entity.type
_entity.pdbx_description
1 polymer ?
#
loop_
_entity_poly.entity_id
_entity_poly.type
_entity_poly.pdbx_seq_one_letter_code
_entity_poly.pdbx_strand_id
1 'polypeptide(L)'
;MAIAVVKEDKETLRSWGIGLDRELEHCHFCGKETDAWHLASNTPVCECCANTRDAHDIPDSPDFLRAAVARAICSACGERPEHVGDARGNAYRWQDYLPSADAAIAAYQAVDKQRRERV
;
A
#
# COMPACT_ATOMS: atom_id res chain seq x y z
N MET A 1 -0.07 -8.86 5.50
CA MET A 1 -0.66 -8.62 6.85
C MET A 1 -1.98 -7.89 6.66
N ALA A 2 -2.95 -8.05 7.57
CA ALA A 2 -4.21 -7.32 7.50
C ALA A 2 -3.97 -5.80 7.47
N ILE A 3 -4.75 -5.09 6.67
CA ILE A 3 -4.68 -3.63 6.52
C ILE A 3 -5.27 -2.98 7.78
N ALA A 4 -4.51 -2.11 8.43
CA ALA A 4 -5.00 -1.36 9.59
C ALA A 4 -5.96 -0.24 9.14
N VAL A 5 -7.26 -0.40 9.41
CA VAL A 5 -8.27 0.60 9.07
C VAL A 5 -8.82 1.30 10.30
N VAL A 6 -9.18 2.58 10.13
CA VAL A 6 -9.90 3.39 11.11
C VAL A 6 -11.25 3.80 10.54
N LYS A 7 -12.28 3.83 11.39
CA LYS A 7 -13.58 4.38 11.02
C LYS A 7 -13.58 5.89 11.16
N GLU A 8 -14.27 6.53 10.25
CA GLU A 8 -14.52 7.96 10.32
C GLU A 8 -15.36 8.31 11.53
N ASP A 9 -14.90 9.31 12.29
CA ASP A 9 -15.66 9.87 13.41
C ASP A 9 -16.70 10.85 12.88
N LYS A 10 -17.85 10.30 12.49
CA LYS A 10 -18.98 11.08 11.96
C LYS A 10 -19.51 12.10 12.97
N GLU A 11 -19.37 11.85 14.27
CA GLU A 11 -19.84 12.79 15.29
C GLU A 11 -18.93 14.02 15.35
N THR A 12 -17.62 13.81 15.37
CA THR A 12 -16.64 14.90 15.29
C THR A 12 -16.78 15.70 14.00
N LEU A 13 -16.93 15.03 12.86
CA LEU A 13 -17.09 15.69 11.56
C LEU A 13 -18.36 16.53 11.48
N ARG A 14 -19.49 16.02 11.99
CA ARG A 14 -20.72 16.79 12.13
C ARG A 14 -20.54 18.01 13.03
N SER A 15 -19.80 17.87 14.13
CA SER A 15 -19.52 19.00 15.04
C SER A 15 -18.72 20.11 14.37
N TRP A 16 -17.90 19.79 13.35
CA TRP A 16 -17.15 20.74 12.55
C TRP A 16 -17.95 21.34 11.39
N GLY A 17 -19.24 20.98 11.26
CA GLY A 17 -20.10 21.40 10.14
C GLY A 17 -19.77 20.69 8.82
N ILE A 18 -18.93 19.66 8.86
CA ILE A 18 -18.59 18.82 7.71
C ILE A 18 -19.66 17.72 7.64
N GLY A 19 -20.73 18.00 6.90
CA GLY A 19 -21.87 17.12 6.75
C GLY A 19 -21.57 15.92 5.84
N LEU A 20 -20.86 14.92 6.34
CA LEU A 20 -20.61 13.64 5.64
C LEU A 20 -21.80 12.69 5.74
N ASP A 21 -23.03 13.21 5.83
CA ASP A 21 -24.24 12.39 5.94
C ASP A 21 -24.54 11.62 4.64
N ARG A 22 -23.79 11.88 3.55
CA ARG A 22 -23.98 11.29 2.22
C ARG A 22 -22.71 10.94 1.44
N GLU A 23 -21.52 11.32 1.89
CA GLU A 23 -20.28 11.10 1.14
C GLU A 23 -19.53 9.90 1.72
N LEU A 24 -20.02 8.70 1.40
CA LEU A 24 -19.23 7.49 1.61
C LEU A 24 -18.30 7.33 0.40
N GLU A 25 -17.00 7.24 0.66
CA GLU A 25 -16.05 6.87 -0.37
C GLU A 25 -16.19 5.39 -0.73
N HIS A 26 -15.68 5.01 -1.90
CA HIS A 26 -15.76 3.66 -2.40
C HIS A 26 -14.46 2.93 -2.08
N CYS A 27 -14.56 1.76 -1.43
CA CYS A 27 -13.42 0.91 -1.09
C CYS A 27 -12.58 0.64 -2.34
N HIS A 28 -11.28 0.92 -2.26
CA HIS A 28 -10.33 0.79 -3.36
C HIS A 28 -10.36 -0.61 -4.03
N PHE A 29 -10.55 -1.66 -3.23
CA PHE A 29 -10.46 -3.04 -3.73
C PHE A 29 -11.75 -3.61 -4.31
N CYS A 30 -12.92 -3.20 -3.79
CA CYS A 30 -14.20 -3.82 -4.15
C CYS A 30 -15.27 -2.83 -4.62
N GLY A 31 -15.00 -1.53 -4.55
CA GLY A 31 -15.91 -0.46 -4.96
C GLY A 31 -17.14 -0.30 -4.07
N LYS A 32 -17.25 -1.01 -2.94
CA LYS A 32 -18.36 -0.81 -2.00
C LYS A 32 -18.16 0.45 -1.18
N GLU A 33 -19.22 1.19 -0.93
CA GLU A 33 -19.23 2.32 0.00
C GLU A 33 -18.66 1.91 1.37
N THR A 34 -17.81 2.77 1.93
CA THR A 34 -17.10 2.53 3.19
C THR A 34 -16.87 3.84 3.94
N ASP A 35 -16.96 3.78 5.26
CA ASP A 35 -16.51 4.82 6.19
C ASP A 35 -15.19 4.44 6.88
N ALA A 36 -14.54 3.38 6.40
CA ALA A 36 -13.27 2.88 6.89
C ALA A 36 -12.12 3.22 5.92
N TRP A 37 -10.99 3.62 6.51
CA TRP A 37 -9.84 4.17 5.82
C TRP A 37 -8.55 3.52 6.31
N HIS A 38 -7.65 3.20 5.40
CA HIS A 38 -6.31 2.74 5.76
C HIS A 38 -5.53 3.88 6.42
N LEU A 39 -5.13 3.67 7.68
CA LEU A 39 -4.55 4.73 8.52
C LEU A 39 -3.29 5.36 7.92
N ALA A 40 -2.44 4.56 7.25
CA ALA A 40 -1.15 5.04 6.78
C ALA A 40 -1.21 5.81 5.45
N SER A 41 -2.20 5.55 4.59
CA SER A 41 -2.28 6.15 3.25
C SER A 41 -3.52 7.01 3.03
N ASN A 42 -4.45 7.05 4.00
CA ASN A 42 -5.75 7.69 3.84
C ASN A 42 -6.55 7.16 2.63
N THR A 43 -6.37 5.88 2.28
CA THR A 43 -7.10 5.24 1.17
C THR A 43 -8.35 4.55 1.71
N PRO A 44 -9.54 4.71 1.11
CA PRO A 44 -10.76 4.02 1.54
C PRO A 44 -10.63 2.50 1.40
N VAL A 45 -10.80 1.78 2.50
CA VAL A 45 -10.74 0.32 2.53
C VAL A 45 -11.78 -0.19 3.52
N CYS A 46 -12.77 -0.94 3.03
CA CYS A 46 -13.76 -1.56 3.90
C CYS A 46 -13.14 -2.67 4.77
N GLU A 47 -13.72 -2.93 5.94
CA GLU A 47 -13.23 -3.94 6.89
C GLU A 47 -13.08 -5.34 6.24
N CYS A 48 -13.97 -5.71 5.32
CA CYS A 48 -13.89 -6.98 4.61
C CYS A 48 -12.60 -7.09 3.77
N CYS A 49 -12.28 -6.06 2.98
CA CYS A 49 -11.05 -6.03 2.20
C CYS A 49 -9.83 -5.86 3.10
N ALA A 50 -9.96 -5.11 4.21
CA ALA A 50 -8.88 -4.92 5.15
C ALA A 50 -8.35 -6.25 5.75
N ASN A 51 -9.26 -7.20 5.99
CA ASN A 51 -8.93 -8.52 6.53
C ASN A 51 -8.42 -9.53 5.48
N THR A 52 -8.59 -9.26 4.18
CA THR A 52 -8.32 -10.23 3.11
C THR A 52 -7.25 -9.80 2.12
N ARG A 53 -6.94 -8.50 2.06
CA ARG A 53 -5.92 -7.92 1.19
C ARG A 53 -4.67 -7.59 1.97
N ASP A 54 -3.58 -7.39 1.23
CA ASP A 54 -2.31 -6.96 1.80
C ASP A 54 -2.16 -5.43 1.68
N ALA A 55 -1.61 -4.78 2.70
CA ALA A 55 -1.35 -3.34 2.69
C ALA A 55 -0.37 -2.91 1.57
N HIS A 56 0.45 -3.84 1.10
CA HIS A 56 1.34 -3.65 -0.05
C HIS A 56 0.59 -3.49 -1.39
N ASP A 57 -0.71 -3.77 -1.44
CA ASP A 57 -1.54 -3.58 -2.63
C ASP A 57 -2.25 -2.21 -2.67
N ILE A 58 -2.04 -1.36 -1.66
CA ILE A 58 -2.62 -0.01 -1.60
C ILE A 58 -1.66 0.99 -2.26
N PRO A 59 -2.03 1.67 -3.37
CA PRO A 59 -1.11 2.46 -4.19
C PRO A 59 -0.30 3.53 -3.46
N ASP A 60 -0.91 4.19 -2.48
CA ASP A 60 -0.30 5.30 -1.73
C ASP A 60 0.27 4.84 -0.37
N SER A 61 0.36 3.53 -0.11
CA SER A 61 1.02 3.06 1.10
C SER A 61 2.54 3.21 0.99
N PRO A 62 3.24 3.53 2.10
CA PRO A 62 4.70 3.64 2.10
C PRO A 62 5.40 2.38 1.55
N ASP A 63 4.79 1.22 1.76
CA ASP A 63 5.34 -0.07 1.36
C ASP A 63 4.94 -0.49 -0.07
N PHE A 64 4.02 0.22 -0.73
CA PHE A 64 3.56 -0.11 -2.08
C PHE A 64 4.68 -0.09 -3.10
N LEU A 65 5.41 1.03 -3.18
CA LEU A 65 6.52 1.17 -4.14
C LEU A 65 7.57 0.09 -3.89
N ARG A 66 7.88 -0.16 -2.61
CA ARG A 66 8.86 -1.14 -2.18
C ARG A 66 8.46 -2.57 -2.61
N ALA A 67 7.21 -2.96 -2.38
CA ALA A 67 6.69 -4.25 -2.82
C ALA A 67 6.56 -4.35 -4.34
N ALA A 68 6.12 -3.29 -5.02
CA ALA A 68 6.01 -3.26 -6.47
C ALA A 68 7.37 -3.48 -7.14
N VAL A 69 8.41 -2.80 -6.66
CA VAL A 69 9.79 -2.98 -7.16
C VAL A 69 10.29 -4.39 -6.83
N ALA A 70 10.07 -4.90 -5.61
CA ALA A 70 10.47 -6.25 -5.25
C ALA A 70 9.80 -7.34 -6.10
N ARG A 71 8.49 -7.21 -6.37
CA ARG A 71 7.73 -8.07 -7.29
C ARG A 71 8.29 -8.02 -8.71
N ALA A 72 8.61 -6.83 -9.20
CA ALA A 72 9.20 -6.65 -10.52
C ALA A 72 10.57 -7.32 -10.63
N ILE A 73 11.45 -7.16 -9.63
CA ILE A 73 12.76 -7.82 -9.59
C ILE A 73 12.59 -9.35 -9.56
N CYS A 74 11.72 -9.85 -8.68
CA CYS A 74 11.40 -11.28 -8.56
C CYS A 74 10.95 -11.87 -9.92
N SER A 75 10.04 -11.18 -10.61
CA SER A 75 9.59 -11.58 -11.93
C SER A 75 10.70 -11.51 -12.99
N ALA A 76 11.57 -10.51 -12.92
CA ALA A 76 12.71 -10.37 -13.84
C ALA A 76 13.74 -11.49 -13.66
N CYS A 77 13.86 -12.03 -12.44
CA CYS A 77 14.65 -13.23 -12.13
C CYS A 77 13.98 -14.54 -12.58
N GLY A 78 12.81 -14.48 -13.23
CA GLY A 78 12.07 -15.65 -13.70
C GLY A 78 11.30 -16.39 -12.60
N GLU A 79 11.19 -15.80 -11.41
CA GLU A 79 10.44 -16.38 -10.31
C GLU A 79 8.97 -15.95 -10.32
N ARG A 80 8.14 -16.61 -9.51
CA ARG A 80 6.71 -16.27 -9.36
C ARG A 80 6.53 -15.44 -8.09
N PRO A 81 6.29 -14.12 -8.17
CA PRO A 81 6.26 -13.22 -7.00
C PRO A 81 5.30 -13.68 -5.90
N GLU A 82 4.07 -14.04 -6.30
CA GLU A 82 3.00 -14.45 -5.37
C GLU A 82 3.09 -15.92 -4.93
N HIS A 83 4.21 -16.61 -5.22
CA HIS A 83 4.41 -17.95 -4.69
C HIS A 83 4.53 -17.89 -3.17
N VAL A 84 3.68 -18.66 -2.48
CA VAL A 84 3.55 -18.63 -1.02
C VAL A 84 4.70 -19.40 -0.38
N GLY A 85 5.33 -18.79 0.62
CA GLY A 85 6.38 -19.42 1.41
C GLY A 85 7.74 -19.41 0.69
N ASP A 86 8.77 -18.98 1.41
CA ASP A 86 10.16 -19.24 1.03
C ASP A 86 10.94 -19.91 2.18
N ALA A 87 12.19 -20.28 1.89
CA ALA A 87 13.08 -20.93 2.86
C ALA A 87 13.41 -20.03 4.08
N ARG A 88 13.09 -18.74 4.04
CA ARG A 88 13.35 -17.77 5.11
C ARG A 88 12.11 -17.47 5.95
N GLY A 89 10.96 -18.08 5.62
CA GLY A 89 9.70 -17.91 6.34
C GLY A 89 8.89 -16.69 5.89
N ASN A 90 9.20 -16.11 4.74
CA ASN A 90 8.37 -15.05 4.18
C ASN A 90 7.02 -15.60 3.70
N ALA A 91 6.00 -14.73 3.70
CA ALA A 91 4.69 -15.07 3.17
C ALA A 91 4.71 -15.28 1.66
N TYR A 92 5.52 -14.50 0.93
CA TYR A 92 5.61 -14.53 -0.53
C TYR A 92 7.05 -14.47 -1.03
N ARG A 93 7.29 -15.08 -2.18
CA ARG A 93 8.63 -15.16 -2.79
C ARG A 93 9.24 -13.81 -3.13
N TRP A 94 8.42 -12.81 -3.48
CA TRP A 94 8.92 -11.46 -3.76
C TRP A 94 9.57 -10.79 -2.54
N GLN A 95 9.26 -11.22 -1.32
CA GLN A 95 9.77 -10.59 -0.10
C GLN A 95 11.28 -10.80 0.09
N ASP A 96 11.85 -11.85 -0.51
CA ASP A 96 13.30 -12.05 -0.55
C ASP A 96 14.05 -10.93 -1.30
N TYR A 97 13.34 -10.24 -2.19
CA TYR A 97 13.88 -9.17 -3.02
C TYR A 97 13.72 -7.78 -2.38
N LEU A 98 13.13 -7.68 -1.19
CA LEU A 98 12.96 -6.43 -0.46
C LEU A 98 14.27 -5.64 -0.28
N PRO A 99 15.41 -6.24 0.13
CA PRO A 99 16.67 -5.51 0.21
C PRO A 99 17.16 -4.98 -1.15
N SER A 100 16.89 -5.71 -2.23
CA SER A 100 17.23 -5.28 -3.59
C SER A 100 16.35 -4.12 -4.04
N ALA A 101 15.07 -4.14 -3.67
CA ALA A 101 14.14 -3.04 -3.92
C ALA A 101 14.57 -1.77 -3.19
N ASP A 102 14.96 -1.88 -1.91
CA ASP A 102 15.46 -0.75 -1.11
C ASP A 102 16.70 -0.11 -1.78
N ALA A 103 17.65 -0.93 -2.22
CA ALA A 103 18.85 -0.45 -2.92
C ALA A 103 18.52 0.23 -4.26
N ALA A 104 17.60 -0.33 -5.04
CA ALA A 104 17.19 0.22 -6.33
C ALA A 104 16.48 1.58 -6.18
N ILE A 105 15.56 1.69 -5.21
CA ILE A 105 14.84 2.92 -4.91
C ILE A 105 15.83 4.01 -4.45
N ALA A 106 16.73 3.69 -3.52
CA ALA A 106 17.72 4.64 -3.04
C ALA A 106 18.65 5.13 -4.17
N ALA A 107 19.11 4.24 -5.04
CA ALA A 107 19.94 4.60 -6.19
C ALA A 107 19.20 5.53 -7.16
N TYR A 108 17.93 5.24 -7.48
CA TYR A 108 17.13 6.09 -8.35
C TYR A 108 16.90 7.49 -7.74
N GLN A 109 16.57 7.56 -6.45
CA GLN A 109 16.39 8.84 -5.75
C GLN A 109 17.67 9.67 -5.72
N ALA A 110 18.84 9.05 -5.53
CA ALA A 110 20.13 9.74 -5.59
C ALA A 110 20.39 10.33 -6.99
N VAL A 111 20.10 9.58 -8.05
CA VAL A 111 20.25 10.04 -9.44
C VAL A 111 19.26 11.16 -9.77
N ASP A 112 17.99 11.03 -9.35
CA ASP A 112 16.96 12.04 -9.60
C ASP A 112 17.29 13.35 -8.85
N LYS A 113 17.77 13.27 -7.61
CA LYS A 113 18.26 14.42 -6.86
C LYS A 113 19.39 15.13 -7.61
N GLN A 114 20.42 14.41 -8.03
CA GLN A 114 21.52 14.97 -8.82
C GLN A 114 21.03 15.59 -10.13
N ARG A 115 20.02 15.00 -10.78
CA ARG A 115 19.45 15.53 -12.01
C ARG A 115 18.74 16.87 -11.78
N ARG A 116 17.96 16.98 -10.70
CA ARG A 116 17.22 18.21 -10.34
C ARG A 116 18.15 19.37 -9.95
N GLU A 117 19.26 19.08 -9.28
CA GLU A 117 20.26 20.07 -8.88
C GLU A 117 21.12 20.62 -10.04
N ARG A 118 21.02 20.00 -11.22
CA ARG A 118 21.74 20.42 -12.45
C ARG A 118 20.91 21.30 -13.39
N VAL A 119 19.64 21.56 -13.06
CA VAL A 119 18.71 22.44 -13.79
C VAL A 119 18.64 23.78 -13.07
#